data_AF-A0A256GV86-F1
#
_entry.id   AF-A0A256GV86-F1
#
_cell.length_a   1.000
_cell.length_b   1.000
_cell.length_c   1.000
_cell.angle_alpha   90.00
_cell.angle_beta   90.00
_cell.angle_gamma   90.00
#
_symmetry.space_group_name_H-M   'P 1'
#
loop_
_entity.id
_entity.type
_entity.pdbx_description
1 polymer ?
#
loop_
_entity_poly.entity_id
_entity_poly.type
_entity_poly.pdbx_seq_one_letter_code
_entity_poly.pdbx_strand_id
1 'polypeptide(L)'
;MNAKALKTMTEDWREGRGYVHTYICEHIMAAKRSDRAFIVETLAKAGLEITRQAADGLTVLIPESGKSFTLRGAVYNQPPYQDL
;
A
#
# COMPACT_ATOMS: atom_id res chain seq x y z
N MET A 1 7.79 -8.46 7.23
CA MET A 1 6.81 -9.39 6.60
C MET A 1 7.10 -9.59 5.09
N ASN A 2 6.74 -10.72 4.45
CA ASN A 2 6.99 -10.96 3.00
C ASN A 2 5.69 -10.89 2.18
N ALA A 3 5.80 -10.62 0.86
CA ALA A 3 4.67 -10.48 -0.07
C ALA A 3 3.68 -11.65 -0.01
N LYS A 4 4.17 -12.89 0.08
CA LYS A 4 3.30 -14.08 0.18
C LYS A 4 2.47 -14.11 1.47
N ALA A 5 3.03 -13.62 2.58
CA ALA A 5 2.32 -13.54 3.86
C ALA A 5 1.31 -12.38 3.88
N LEU A 6 1.66 -11.24 3.27
CA LEU A 6 0.72 -10.13 3.10
C LEU A 6 -0.50 -10.56 2.29
N LYS A 7 -0.27 -11.32 1.22
CA LYS A 7 -1.30 -11.88 0.35
C LYS A 7 -2.36 -12.68 1.13
N THR A 8 -1.94 -13.68 1.93
CA THR A 8 -2.85 -14.50 2.75
C THR A 8 -3.60 -13.68 3.82
N MET A 9 -2.94 -12.69 4.42
CA MET A 9 -3.56 -11.88 5.49
C MET A 9 -4.56 -10.84 4.97
N THR A 10 -4.60 -10.61 3.65
CA THR A 10 -5.57 -9.68 3.03
C THR A 10 -6.90 -10.32 2.64
N GLU A 11 -7.10 -11.62 2.90
CA GLU A 11 -8.35 -12.34 2.63
C GLU A 11 -9.55 -11.74 3.41
N ASP A 12 -9.33 -11.37 4.67
CA ASP A 12 -10.23 -10.46 5.39
C ASP A 12 -9.85 -9.00 5.10
N TRP A 13 -10.69 -8.30 4.36
CA TRP A 13 -10.41 -6.94 3.91
C TRP A 13 -10.45 -5.90 5.04
N ARG A 14 -11.13 -6.18 6.16
CA ARG A 14 -11.18 -5.26 7.32
C ARG A 14 -9.83 -5.26 8.03
N GLU A 15 -9.23 -6.45 8.15
CA GLU A 15 -7.87 -6.62 8.69
C GLU A 15 -6.78 -6.27 7.65
N GLY A 16 -7.05 -6.52 6.36
CA GLY A 16 -6.15 -6.28 5.24
C GLY A 16 -5.62 -4.85 5.16
N ARG A 17 -6.44 -3.84 5.49
CA ARG A 17 -5.99 -2.44 5.56
C ARG A 17 -4.89 -2.25 6.62
N GLY A 18 -5.06 -2.86 7.80
CA GLY A 18 -4.10 -2.78 8.89
C GLY A 18 -2.79 -3.46 8.53
N TYR A 19 -2.86 -4.65 7.96
CA TYR A 19 -1.67 -5.39 7.51
C TYR A 19 -0.88 -4.63 6.44
N VAL A 20 -1.55 -4.08 5.43
CA VAL A 20 -0.89 -3.30 4.38
C VAL A 20 -0.26 -2.02 4.96
N HIS A 21 -0.94 -1.35 5.90
CA HIS A 21 -0.37 -0.18 6.56
C HIS A 21 0.91 -0.52 7.35
N THR A 22 0.87 -1.57 8.18
CA THR A 22 2.03 -2.04 8.94
C THR A 22 3.17 -2.43 8.01
N TYR A 23 2.88 -3.18 6.94
CA TYR A 23 3.87 -3.59 5.94
C TYR A 23 4.61 -2.40 5.32
N ILE A 24 3.88 -1.34 4.94
CA ILE A 24 4.48 -0.12 4.39
C ILE A 24 5.36 0.57 5.44
N CYS A 25 4.88 0.71 6.68
CA CYS A 25 5.66 1.31 7.76
C CYS A 25 6.99 0.56 8.03
N GLU A 26 6.97 -0.79 8.05
CA GLU A 26 8.19 -1.59 8.18
C GLU A 26 9.20 -1.28 7.05
N HIS A 27 8.72 -1.20 5.81
CA HIS A 27 9.57 -0.93 4.64
C HIS A 27 10.12 0.49 4.64
N ILE A 28 9.32 1.47 5.06
CA ILE A 28 9.77 2.86 5.22
C ILE A 28 10.87 2.95 6.26
N MET A 29 10.72 2.28 7.41
CA MET A 29 11.73 2.28 8.46
C MET A 29 13.03 1.62 8.00
N ALA A 30 12.93 0.50 7.27
CA ALA A 30 14.09 -0.21 6.75
C ALA A 30 14.83 0.58 5.66
N ALA A 31 14.10 1.18 4.72
CA ALA A 31 14.67 1.95 3.61
C ALA A 31 15.03 3.39 3.98
N LYS A 32 14.55 3.89 5.12
CA LYS A 32 14.58 5.32 5.52
C LYS A 32 14.04 6.23 4.41
N ARG A 33 13.03 5.75 3.69
CA ARG A 33 12.45 6.37 2.50
C ARG A 33 10.93 6.24 2.58
N SER A 34 10.21 7.35 2.45
CA SER A 34 8.75 7.40 2.63
C SER A 34 8.02 8.14 1.51
N ASP A 35 8.67 8.41 0.38
CA ASP A 35 8.03 9.08 -0.75
C ASP A 35 7.01 8.19 -1.47
N ARG A 36 6.14 8.86 -2.24
CA ARG A 36 5.03 8.23 -2.92
C ARG A 36 5.47 7.15 -3.89
N ALA A 37 6.58 7.36 -4.61
CA ALA A 37 7.14 6.38 -5.52
C ALA A 37 7.51 5.10 -4.77
N PHE A 38 8.24 5.24 -3.65
CA PHE A 38 8.63 4.11 -2.82
C PHE A 38 7.43 3.31 -2.28
N ILE A 39 6.38 4.01 -1.84
CA ILE A 39 5.16 3.36 -1.33
C ILE A 39 4.46 2.58 -2.45
N VAL A 40 4.34 3.19 -3.64
CA VAL A 40 3.75 2.57 -4.83
C VAL A 40 4.54 1.33 -5.25
N GLU A 41 5.87 1.43 -5.35
CA GLU A 41 6.76 0.32 -5.68
C GLU A 41 6.64 -0.81 -4.65
N THR A 42 6.56 -0.48 -3.36
CA THR A 42 6.47 -1.46 -2.27
C THR A 42 5.15 -2.23 -2.34
N LEU A 43 4.05 -1.54 -2.62
CA LEU A 43 2.73 -2.15 -2.83
C LEU A 43 2.70 -3.04 -4.07
N ALA A 44 3.26 -2.57 -5.19
CA ALA A 44 3.35 -3.34 -6.43
C ALA A 44 4.19 -4.62 -6.24
N LYS A 45 5.32 -4.55 -5.53
CA LYS A 45 6.15 -5.72 -5.16
C LYS A 45 5.39 -6.72 -4.29
N ALA A 46 4.38 -6.27 -3.55
CA ALA A 46 3.51 -7.13 -2.77
C ALA A 46 2.33 -7.71 -3.59
N GLY A 47 2.24 -7.41 -4.88
CA GLY A 47 1.17 -7.88 -5.77
C GLY A 47 -0.15 -7.11 -5.61
N LEU A 48 -0.08 -5.91 -5.02
CA LEU A 48 -1.23 -5.03 -4.83
C LEU A 48 -1.26 -3.97 -5.93
N GLU A 49 -2.45 -3.69 -6.44
CA GLU A 49 -2.65 -2.69 -7.49
C GLU A 49 -3.13 -1.36 -6.89
N ILE A 50 -2.69 -0.25 -7.45
CA ILE A 50 -3.15 1.08 -7.02
C ILE A 50 -4.11 1.63 -8.05
N THR A 51 -5.38 1.75 -7.68
CA THR A 51 -6.45 2.19 -8.58
C THR A 51 -6.74 3.69 -8.48
N ARG A 52 -6.31 4.34 -7.38
CA ARG A 52 -6.45 5.79 -7.21
C ARG A 52 -5.34 6.36 -6.33
N GLN A 53 -4.76 7.47 -6.79
CA GLN A 53 -3.80 8.26 -6.05
C GLN A 53 -4.36 9.67 -5.77
N ALA A 54 -4.78 9.92 -4.54
CA ALA A 54 -5.18 11.26 -4.08
C ALA A 54 -4.09 11.87 -3.21
N ALA A 55 -4.13 13.20 -3.02
CA ALA A 55 -3.17 13.90 -2.16
C ALA A 55 -3.19 13.36 -0.72
N ASP A 56 -4.36 12.98 -0.19
CA ASP A 56 -4.55 12.51 1.19
C ASP A 56 -4.60 10.98 1.34
N GLY A 57 -4.44 10.21 0.25
CA GLY A 57 -4.57 8.76 0.33
C GLY A 57 -4.31 7.97 -0.94
N LEU A 58 -4.21 6.66 -0.76
CA LEU A 58 -4.00 5.65 -1.80
C LEU A 58 -5.11 4.62 -1.76
N THR A 59 -5.80 4.40 -2.89
CA THR A 59 -6.72 3.26 -3.00
C THR A 59 -5.99 2.09 -3.61
N VAL A 60 -6.01 0.99 -2.87
CA VAL A 60 -5.35 -0.26 -3.22
C VAL A 60 -6.43 -1.29 -3.54
N LEU A 61 -6.26 -2.00 -4.65
CA LEU A 61 -7.04 -3.15 -5.08
C LEU A 61 -6.26 -4.42 -4.75
N ILE A 62 -6.94 -5.40 -4.17
CA ILE A 62 -6.48 -6.77 -4.05
C ILE A 62 -6.99 -7.51 -5.30
N PRO A 63 -6.13 -7.87 -6.27
CA PRO A 63 -6.58 -8.40 -7.56
C PRO A 63 -7.39 -9.70 -7.41
N GLU A 64 -7.00 -10.56 -6.47
CA GLU A 64 -7.62 -11.89 -6.29
C GLU A 64 -9.04 -11.84 -5.75
N SER A 65 -9.33 -10.87 -4.87
CA SER A 65 -10.66 -10.70 -4.29
C SER A 65 -11.50 -9.65 -5.01
N GLY A 66 -10.89 -8.85 -5.89
CA GLY A 66 -11.52 -7.66 -6.47
C GLY A 66 -11.87 -6.57 -5.45
N LYS A 67 -11.44 -6.72 -4.19
CA LYS A 67 -11.75 -5.80 -3.10
C LYS A 67 -10.75 -4.65 -3.10
N SER A 68 -11.25 -3.44 -2.90
CA SER A 68 -10.42 -2.25 -2.76
C SER A 68 -10.62 -1.56 -1.42
N PHE A 69 -9.57 -0.96 -0.89
CA PHE A 69 -9.65 -0.11 0.30
C PHE A 69 -8.70 1.09 0.16
N THR A 70 -9.03 2.17 0.87
CA THR A 70 -8.21 3.38 0.86
C THR A 70 -7.34 3.46 2.12
N LEU A 71 -6.03 3.54 1.89
CA LEU A 71 -5.02 3.89 2.87
C LEU A 71 -5.02 5.41 3.06
N ARG A 72 -5.14 5.84 4.32
CA ARG A 72 -5.11 7.24 4.75
C ARG A 72 -4.19 7.41 5.95
N GLY A 73 -3.59 8.59 6.07
CA GLY A 73 -2.63 8.92 7.11
C GLY A 73 -1.52 9.85 6.60
N ALA A 74 -0.77 10.46 7.51
CA ALA A 74 0.29 11.42 7.16
C ALA A 74 1.33 10.83 6.19
N VAL A 75 1.62 9.54 6.31
CA VAL A 75 2.53 8.81 5.42
C VAL A 75 2.06 8.78 3.96
N TYR A 76 0.75 8.86 3.72
CA TYR A 76 0.16 8.90 2.38
C TYR A 76 -0.20 10.32 1.94
N ASN A 77 0.00 11.31 2.80
CA ASN A 77 -0.31 12.71 2.50
C ASN A 77 0.84 13.36 1.72
N GLN A 78 1.04 12.88 0.51
CA GLN A 78 2.13 13.26 -0.38
C GLN A 78 1.58 13.51 -1.79
N PRO A 79 2.25 14.37 -2.59
CA PRO A 79 1.85 14.56 -3.98
C PRO A 79 1.77 13.20 -4.70
N PRO A 80 0.76 13.00 -5.56
CA PRO A 80 0.60 11.76 -6.31
C PRO A 80 1.86 11.49 -7.13
N TYR A 81 2.25 10.21 -7.21
CA TYR A 81 3.38 9.81 -8.02
C TYR A 81 2.97 9.94 -9.49
N GLN A 82 3.70 10.78 -10.23
CA GLN A 82 3.60 10.89 -11.67
C GLN A 82 4.83 10.19 -12.26
N ASP A 83 4.58 9.21 -13.11
CA ASP A 83 5.63 8.57 -13.90
C ASP A 83 6.17 9.64 -14.86
N LEU A 84 7.40 10.10 -14.62
CA LEU A 84 8.10 11.10 -15.44
C LEU A 84 8.80 10.43 -16.62
#